data_AF-U1G774-F1
#
_entry.id   AF-U1G774-F1
#
_cell.length_a   1.000
_cell.length_b   1.000
_cell.length_c   1.000
_cell.angle_alpha   90.00
_cell.angle_beta   90.00
_cell.angle_gamma   90.00
#
_symmetry.space_group_name_H-M   'P 1'
#
loop_
_entity.id
_entity.type
_entity.pdbx_description
1 polymer ?
#
loop_
_entity_poly.entity_id
_entity_poly.type
_entity_poly.pdbx_seq_one_letter_code
_entity_poly.pdbx_strand_id
1 'polypeptide(L)'
;MKPARDLLEEDIVKLARAKNVKEGKWMLFPSPKHVDGVWAKVARATWEGELGVGAKVATKNEDDDDERSEKSRLVCVYTRDVEDRVDVERVLQKLVGMGLVGGEQGIFYKCDAYTYLDVMGGNEWKLKASMYGSREMLKKG
;
A
#
# COMPACT_ATOMS: atom_id res chain seq x y z
N MET A 1 -16.95 -3.07 -22.45
CA MET A 1 -15.52 -3.18 -22.12
C MET A 1 -15.19 -3.75 -20.73
N LYS A 2 -16.08 -3.73 -19.73
CA LYS A 2 -15.82 -4.35 -18.41
C LYS A 2 -15.33 -5.83 -18.44
N PRO A 3 -15.81 -6.72 -19.33
CA PRO A 3 -15.41 -8.13 -19.31
C PRO A 3 -13.91 -8.36 -19.52
N ALA A 4 -13.28 -7.63 -20.44
CA ALA A 4 -11.86 -7.81 -20.73
C ALA A 4 -10.96 -7.32 -19.58
N ARG A 5 -11.37 -6.26 -18.88
CA ARG A 5 -10.66 -5.73 -17.73
C ARG A 5 -10.72 -6.71 -16.55
N ASP A 6 -11.90 -7.21 -16.24
CA ASP A 6 -12.10 -8.08 -15.08
C ASP A 6 -11.39 -9.43 -15.29
N LEU A 7 -11.37 -9.94 -16.53
CA LEU A 7 -10.55 -11.10 -16.92
C LEU A 7 -9.05 -10.83 -16.76
N LEU A 8 -8.56 -9.65 -17.17
CA LEU A 8 -7.15 -9.29 -17.02
C LEU A 8 -6.73 -9.21 -15.54
N GLU A 9 -7.56 -8.63 -14.68
CA GLU A 9 -7.33 -8.60 -13.24
C GLU A 9 -7.24 -10.02 -12.66
N GLU A 10 -8.18 -10.90 -13.03
CA GLU A 10 -8.18 -12.30 -12.62
C GLU A 10 -6.94 -13.05 -13.10
N ASP A 11 -6.52 -12.83 -14.34
CA ASP A 11 -5.34 -13.47 -14.94
C ASP A 11 -4.04 -13.02 -14.27
N ILE A 12 -3.92 -11.72 -13.93
CA ILE A 12 -2.77 -11.21 -13.18
C ILE A 12 -2.71 -11.87 -11.79
N VAL A 13 -3.83 -11.96 -11.09
CA VAL A 13 -3.88 -12.60 -9.76
C VAL A 13 -3.54 -14.09 -9.83
N LYS A 14 -4.10 -14.81 -10.83
CA LYS A 14 -3.77 -16.23 -11.06
C LYS A 14 -2.28 -16.42 -11.35
N LEU A 15 -1.71 -15.58 -12.20
CA LEU A 15 -0.28 -15.64 -12.54
C LEU A 15 0.60 -15.32 -11.31
N ALA A 16 0.24 -14.29 -10.54
CA ALA A 16 0.94 -13.92 -9.32
C ALA A 16 0.96 -15.08 -8.32
N ARG A 17 -0.18 -15.75 -8.11
CA ARG A 17 -0.27 -16.95 -7.28
C ARG A 17 0.61 -18.08 -7.81
N ALA A 18 0.54 -18.37 -9.11
CA ALA A 18 1.32 -19.44 -9.75
C ALA A 18 2.84 -19.19 -9.69
N LYS A 19 3.27 -17.92 -9.62
CA LYS A 19 4.67 -17.51 -9.53
C LYS A 19 5.13 -17.17 -8.10
N ASN A 20 4.27 -17.41 -7.11
CA ASN A 20 4.53 -17.09 -5.70
C ASN A 20 4.85 -15.59 -5.44
N VAL A 21 4.29 -14.70 -6.26
CA VAL A 21 4.32 -13.24 -6.06
C VAL A 21 3.11 -12.87 -5.21
N LYS A 22 3.22 -13.12 -3.91
CA LYS A 22 2.09 -13.00 -2.97
C LYS A 22 2.16 -11.77 -2.08
N GLU A 23 3.29 -11.10 -2.00
CA GLU A 23 3.45 -9.94 -1.14
C GLU A 23 2.62 -8.76 -1.64
N GLY A 24 2.27 -7.89 -0.70
CA GLY A 24 1.64 -6.62 -0.98
C GLY A 24 1.87 -5.63 0.15
N LYS A 25 1.43 -4.40 -0.04
CA LYS A 25 1.80 -3.27 0.81
C LYS A 25 0.66 -2.28 1.02
N TRP A 26 0.45 -1.89 2.27
CA TRP A 26 -0.25 -0.66 2.61
C TRP A 26 0.63 0.54 2.27
N MET A 27 0.06 1.51 1.56
CA MET A 27 0.76 2.72 1.12
C MET A 27 0.23 3.94 1.88
N LEU A 28 1.10 4.57 2.66
CA LEU A 28 0.87 5.82 3.35
C LEU A 28 1.60 6.95 2.60
N PHE A 29 1.02 8.15 2.64
CA PHE A 29 1.56 9.33 1.97
C PHE A 29 1.64 10.51 2.96
N PRO A 30 2.44 10.44 4.04
CA PRO A 30 2.68 11.60 4.90
C PRO A 30 3.30 12.77 4.13
N SER A 31 3.00 13.99 4.57
CA SER A 31 3.69 15.17 4.06
C SER A 31 5.18 15.17 4.49
N PRO A 32 6.06 15.90 3.79
CA PRO A 32 7.48 15.97 4.13
C PRO A 32 7.74 16.36 5.60
N LYS A 33 6.92 17.23 6.18
CA LYS A 33 7.02 17.62 7.60
C LYS A 33 6.75 16.48 8.59
N HIS A 34 5.93 15.51 8.21
CA HIS A 34 5.48 14.43 9.10
C HIS A 34 6.12 13.08 8.79
N VAL A 35 6.84 12.95 7.67
CA VAL A 35 7.38 11.66 7.19
C VAL A 35 8.28 10.99 8.23
N ASP A 36 9.18 11.72 8.88
CA ASP A 36 10.12 11.15 9.85
C ASP A 36 9.39 10.61 11.08
N GLY A 37 8.40 11.35 11.57
CA GLY A 37 7.57 10.91 12.71
C GLY A 37 6.71 9.69 12.37
N VAL A 38 6.14 9.64 11.17
CA VAL A 38 5.40 8.47 10.68
C VAL A 38 6.33 7.27 10.49
N TRP A 39 7.50 7.48 9.89
CA TRP A 39 8.49 6.44 9.68
C TRP A 39 9.02 5.86 10.99
N ALA A 40 9.35 6.70 11.98
CA ALA A 40 9.81 6.23 13.28
C ALA A 40 8.79 5.28 13.95
N LYS A 41 7.49 5.63 13.89
CA LYS A 41 6.41 4.77 14.40
C LYS A 41 6.30 3.47 13.63
N VAL A 42 6.32 3.52 12.29
CA VAL A 42 6.22 2.34 11.42
C VAL A 42 7.41 1.41 11.60
N ALA A 43 8.63 1.93 11.57
CA ALA A 43 9.85 1.16 11.74
C ALA A 43 9.88 0.44 13.09
N ARG A 44 9.53 1.14 14.18
CA ARG A 44 9.45 0.55 15.51
C ARG A 44 8.41 -0.56 15.60
N ALA A 45 7.16 -0.31 15.17
CA ALA A 45 6.10 -1.30 15.23
C ALA A 45 6.36 -2.50 14.30
N THR A 46 7.12 -2.31 13.20
CA THR A 46 7.60 -3.41 12.35
C THR A 46 8.64 -4.25 13.06
N TRP A 47 9.62 -3.61 13.72
CA TRP A 47 10.64 -4.29 14.53
C TRP A 47 10.05 -5.07 15.71
N GLU A 48 9.03 -4.52 16.36
CA GLU A 48 8.29 -5.16 17.45
C GLU A 48 7.35 -6.29 16.98
N GLY A 49 7.26 -6.54 15.66
CA GLY A 49 6.42 -7.60 15.09
C GLY A 49 4.92 -7.30 15.09
N GLU A 50 4.54 -6.05 15.33
CA GLU A 50 3.14 -5.63 15.41
C GLU A 50 2.53 -5.32 14.04
N LEU A 51 3.36 -4.94 13.07
CA LEU A 51 2.96 -4.74 11.68
C LEU A 51 3.19 -6.03 10.87
N GLY A 52 3.48 -5.90 9.57
CA GLY A 52 3.77 -7.04 8.71
C GLY A 52 5.26 -7.34 8.62
N VAL A 53 5.71 -7.87 7.48
CA VAL A 53 7.07 -8.45 7.34
C VAL A 53 8.18 -7.46 7.03
N GLY A 54 7.82 -6.22 6.74
CA GLY A 54 8.79 -5.20 6.43
C GLY A 54 8.12 -3.87 6.16
N ALA A 55 8.93 -2.82 6.22
CA ALA A 55 8.50 -1.48 5.86
C ALA A 55 9.63 -0.74 5.13
N LYS A 56 9.25 0.19 4.26
CA LYS A 56 10.18 1.03 3.49
C LYS A 56 9.64 2.44 3.42
N VAL A 57 10.52 3.43 3.40
CA VAL A 57 10.19 4.83 3.17
C VAL A 57 10.95 5.32 1.94
N ALA A 58 10.26 6.06 1.06
CA ALA A 58 10.90 6.73 -0.06
C ALA A 58 11.81 7.85 0.43
N THR A 59 13.04 7.89 -0.06
CA THR A 59 14.00 8.96 0.20
C THR A 59 13.61 10.24 -0.54
N LYS A 60 14.17 11.38 -0.13
CA LYS A 60 14.11 12.61 -0.93
C LYS A 60 14.83 12.35 -2.26
N ASN A 61 14.19 12.67 -3.38
CA ASN A 61 14.85 12.64 -4.68
C ASN A 61 15.56 13.98 -4.94
N GLU A 62 16.62 13.97 -5.77
CA GLU A 62 17.33 15.18 -6.17
C GLU A 62 16.41 16.16 -6.93
N ASP A 63 15.46 15.65 -7.71
CA ASP A 63 14.42 16.47 -8.37
C ASP A 63 13.37 17.06 -7.39
N ASP A 64 13.41 16.69 -6.11
CA ASP A 64 12.62 17.32 -5.04
C ASP A 64 13.38 18.47 -4.36
N ASP A 65 14.42 19.02 -5.00
CA ASP A 65 15.24 20.12 -4.47
C ASP A 65 14.55 21.50 -4.42
N ASP A 66 13.30 21.60 -4.87
CA ASP A 66 12.46 22.69 -4.37
C ASP A 66 12.09 22.34 -2.92
N GLU A 67 12.71 23.01 -1.94
CA GLU A 67 12.34 22.89 -0.53
C GLU A 67 10.85 23.21 -0.28
N ARG A 68 10.16 23.80 -1.28
CA ARG A 68 8.70 24.00 -1.30
C ARG A 68 7.90 22.84 -1.89
N SER A 69 8.53 21.75 -2.30
CA SER A 69 7.87 20.53 -2.79
C SER A 69 7.07 19.90 -1.65
N GLU A 70 5.79 20.25 -1.55
CA GLU A 70 4.84 19.66 -0.59
C GLU A 70 4.44 18.21 -0.94
N LYS A 71 5.14 17.58 -1.91
CA LYS A 71 4.82 16.23 -2.37
C LYS A 71 4.97 15.24 -1.22
N SER A 72 3.89 14.53 -0.94
CA SER A 72 3.89 13.47 0.07
C SER A 72 4.93 12.40 -0.22
N ARG A 73 5.47 11.79 0.84
CA ARG A 73 6.48 10.72 0.75
C ARG A 73 5.81 9.37 0.95
N LEU A 74 6.16 8.40 0.12
CA LEU A 74 5.60 7.06 0.23
C LEU A 74 6.24 6.32 1.41
N VAL A 75 5.40 5.82 2.32
CA VAL A 75 5.77 4.82 3.32
C VAL A 75 4.97 3.55 3.04
N CYS A 76 5.67 2.42 2.89
CA CYS A 76 5.07 1.12 2.62
C CYS A 76 5.18 0.21 3.84
N VAL A 77 4.11 -0.51 4.16
CA VAL A 77 4.08 -1.59 5.17
C VAL A 77 3.62 -2.88 4.49
N TYR A 78 4.48 -3.89 4.46
CA TYR A 78 4.31 -5.11 3.68
C TYR A 78 3.67 -6.24 4.47
N THR A 79 2.80 -7.03 3.85
CA THR A 79 2.34 -8.34 4.37
C THR A 79 2.77 -9.48 3.44
N ARG A 80 2.83 -10.71 3.96
CA ARG A 80 3.38 -11.87 3.22
C ARG A 80 2.51 -12.33 2.06
N ASP A 81 1.19 -12.25 2.27
CA ASP A 81 0.21 -12.78 1.33
C ASP A 81 -0.95 -11.79 1.21
N VAL A 82 -1.19 -11.32 -0.01
CA VAL A 82 -2.31 -10.44 -0.33
C VAL A 82 -3.66 -11.16 -0.19
N GLU A 83 -3.69 -12.50 -0.28
CA GLU A 83 -4.90 -13.31 -0.12
C GLU A 83 -5.21 -13.60 1.35
N ASP A 84 -4.24 -13.44 2.26
CA ASP A 84 -4.48 -13.47 3.70
C ASP A 84 -5.11 -12.16 4.17
N ARG A 85 -6.41 -12.03 3.88
CA ARG A 85 -7.20 -10.85 4.23
C ARG A 85 -7.20 -10.57 5.73
N VAL A 86 -7.06 -11.60 6.57
CA VAL A 86 -7.04 -11.44 8.03
C VAL A 86 -5.77 -10.71 8.46
N ASP A 87 -4.60 -11.12 7.93
CA ASP A 87 -3.34 -10.42 8.22
C ASP A 87 -3.33 -8.99 7.62
N VAL A 88 -3.81 -8.83 6.39
CA VAL A 88 -3.93 -7.51 5.74
C VAL A 88 -4.78 -6.55 6.59
N GLU A 89 -5.90 -7.03 7.13
CA GLU A 89 -6.77 -6.25 8.00
C GLU A 89 -6.17 -6.00 9.38
N ARG A 90 -5.54 -7.01 9.99
CA ARG A 90 -4.82 -6.88 11.27
C ARG A 90 -3.79 -5.75 11.22
N VAL A 91 -2.98 -5.72 10.15
CA VAL A 91 -1.99 -4.66 9.94
C VAL A 91 -2.68 -3.31 9.75
N LEU A 92 -3.78 -3.24 8.99
CA LEU A 92 -4.54 -2.00 8.83
C LEU A 92 -5.07 -1.48 10.18
N GLN A 93 -5.68 -2.35 11.00
CA GLN A 93 -6.21 -1.99 12.31
C GLN A 93 -5.11 -1.48 13.24
N LYS A 94 -3.91 -2.08 13.20
CA LYS A 94 -2.75 -1.57 13.95
C LYS A 94 -2.36 -0.17 13.48
N LEU A 95 -2.28 0.08 12.17
CA LEU A 95 -2.00 1.41 11.61
C LEU A 95 -3.05 2.45 12.01
N VAL A 96 -4.34 2.06 12.06
CA VAL A 96 -5.43 2.91 12.57
C VAL A 96 -5.22 3.23 14.05
N GLY A 97 -4.96 2.21 14.89
CA GLY A 97 -4.71 2.40 16.33
C GLY A 97 -3.49 3.27 16.63
N MET A 98 -2.51 3.33 15.73
CA MET A 98 -1.34 4.23 15.81
C MET A 98 -1.65 5.68 15.37
N GLY A 99 -2.87 5.95 14.90
CA GLY A 99 -3.28 7.23 14.34
C GLY A 99 -2.62 7.55 13.00
N LEU A 100 -2.16 6.54 12.25
CA LEU A 100 -1.48 6.69 10.96
C LEU A 100 -2.43 6.60 9.77
N VAL A 101 -3.69 6.21 10.01
CA VAL A 101 -4.74 6.15 9.01
C VAL A 101 -5.85 7.09 9.45
N GLY A 102 -6.07 8.15 8.68
CA GLY A 102 -7.08 9.18 8.96
C GLY A 102 -7.35 10.05 7.73
N GLY A 103 -8.40 10.86 7.79
CA GLY A 103 -8.82 11.75 6.70
C GLY A 103 -9.76 11.11 5.69
N GLU A 104 -10.25 11.92 4.74
CA GLU A 104 -11.29 11.49 3.80
C GLU A 104 -10.78 10.49 2.75
N GLN A 105 -9.52 10.56 2.30
CA GLN A 105 -9.02 9.63 1.29
C GLN A 105 -8.75 8.22 1.80
N GLY A 106 -8.33 8.05 3.07
CA GLY A 106 -7.82 6.78 3.58
C GLY A 106 -6.53 6.31 2.88
N ILE A 107 -6.10 5.09 3.16
CA ILE A 107 -4.96 4.43 2.52
C ILE A 107 -5.36 3.24 1.65
N PHE A 108 -4.48 2.83 0.74
CA PHE A 108 -4.69 1.76 -0.22
C PHE A 108 -3.63 0.67 -0.09
N TYR A 109 -4.05 -0.56 -0.36
CA TYR A 109 -3.21 -1.74 -0.38
C TYR A 109 -2.97 -2.18 -1.84
N LYS A 110 -1.71 -2.34 -2.24
CA LYS A 110 -1.31 -2.74 -3.59
C LYS A 110 -0.52 -4.04 -3.53
N CYS A 111 -0.86 -5.01 -4.39
CA CYS A 111 -0.07 -6.24 -4.53
C CYS A 111 1.20 -5.98 -5.35
N ASP A 112 2.25 -6.76 -5.08
CA ASP A 112 3.55 -6.56 -5.72
C ASP A 112 3.54 -6.93 -7.21
N ALA A 113 2.66 -7.84 -7.63
CA ALA A 113 2.44 -8.13 -9.04
C ALA A 113 2.07 -6.87 -9.85
N TYR A 114 1.22 -5.99 -9.30
CA TYR A 114 0.89 -4.72 -9.94
C TYR A 114 2.07 -3.73 -9.93
N THR A 115 3.02 -3.87 -9.01
CA THR A 115 4.26 -3.09 -9.05
C THR A 115 5.18 -3.62 -10.16
N TYR A 116 5.37 -4.94 -10.28
CA TYR A 116 6.24 -5.52 -11.31
C TYR A 116 5.72 -5.37 -12.74
N LEU A 117 4.41 -5.23 -12.90
CA LEU A 117 3.75 -5.02 -14.19
C LEU A 117 3.47 -3.53 -14.49
N ASP A 118 4.02 -2.61 -13.69
CA ASP A 118 3.82 -1.16 -13.84
C ASP A 118 2.34 -0.73 -13.91
N VAL A 119 1.46 -1.45 -13.21
CA VAL A 119 0.04 -1.09 -13.09
C VAL A 119 -0.09 0.07 -12.10
N MET A 120 0.02 1.29 -12.65
CA MET A 120 -0.06 2.55 -11.92
C MET A 120 -1.46 3.15 -12.00
N GLY A 121 -1.73 4.19 -11.20
CA GLY A 121 -2.99 4.94 -11.29
C GLY A 121 -3.15 5.53 -12.69
N GLY A 122 -4.32 5.36 -13.30
CA GLY A 122 -4.59 5.87 -14.66
C GLY A 122 -3.96 5.05 -15.80
N ASN A 123 -3.53 3.82 -15.54
CA ASN A 123 -3.03 2.91 -16.58
C ASN A 123 -4.02 2.71 -17.75
N GLU A 124 -3.49 2.37 -18.93
CA GLU A 124 -4.25 2.23 -20.18
C GLU A 124 -5.34 1.13 -20.12
N TRP A 125 -5.13 0.11 -19.28
CA TRP A 125 -6.05 -1.00 -19.09
C TRP A 125 -7.22 -0.66 -18.16
N LYS A 126 -7.22 0.54 -17.55
CA LYS A 126 -8.23 1.01 -16.59
C LYS A 126 -8.39 0.09 -15.36
N LEU A 127 -7.33 -0.65 -15.04
CA LEU A 127 -7.24 -1.45 -13.82
C LEU A 127 -7.11 -0.54 -12.60
N LYS A 128 -7.69 -0.95 -11.47
CA LYS A 128 -7.38 -0.30 -10.20
C LYS A 128 -5.94 -0.68 -9.82
N ALA A 129 -5.14 0.32 -9.46
CA ALA A 129 -3.77 0.09 -8.98
C ALA A 129 -3.71 -0.39 -7.51
N SER A 130 -4.84 -0.67 -6.90
CA SER A 130 -4.98 -1.17 -5.53
C SER A 130 -5.98 -2.32 -5.46
N MET A 131 -5.67 -3.29 -4.61
CA MET A 131 -6.51 -4.46 -4.35
C MET A 131 -7.50 -4.19 -3.21
N TYR A 132 -7.06 -3.47 -2.18
CA TYR A 132 -7.93 -3.07 -1.06
C TYR A 132 -7.84 -1.58 -0.76
N GLY A 133 -8.93 -1.03 -0.22
CA GLY A 133 -8.98 0.31 0.35
C GLY A 133 -9.36 0.22 1.82
N SER A 134 -8.64 0.94 2.68
CA SER A 134 -8.87 0.96 4.13
C SER A 134 -10.32 1.29 4.49
N ARG A 135 -10.93 2.27 3.82
CA ARG A 135 -12.33 2.65 4.04
C ARG A 135 -13.32 1.51 3.78
N GLU A 136 -13.07 0.69 2.77
CA GLU A 136 -13.95 -0.45 2.47
C GLU A 136 -13.74 -1.56 3.50
N MET A 137 -12.50 -1.84 3.88
CA MET A 137 -12.19 -2.87 4.87
C MET A 137 -12.74 -2.52 6.25
N LEU A 138 -12.57 -1.26 6.70
CA LEU A 138 -13.03 -0.81 8.01
C LEU A 138 -14.55 -0.65 8.14
N LYS A 139 -15.28 -0.52 7.01
CA LYS A 139 -16.76 -0.48 7.01
C LYS A 139 -17.41 -1.84 7.24
N LYS A 140 -16.65 -2.93 7.14
CA LYS A 140 -17.13 -4.31 7.25
C LYS A 140 -16.87 -4.92 8.64
N GLY A 141 -16.49 -4.10 9.62
CA GLY A 141 -16.31 -4.47 11.03
C GLY A 141 -17.46 -4.00 11.92
#